data_AF-A0A646KJX9-F1
#
_entry.id   AF-A0A646KJX9-F1
#
_cell.length_a   1.000
_cell.length_b   1.000
_cell.length_c   1.000
_cell.angle_alpha   90.00
_cell.angle_beta   90.00
_cell.angle_gamma   90.00
#
_symmetry.space_group_name_H-M   'P 1'
#
loop_
_entity.id
_entity.type
_entity.pdbx_description
1 polymer ?
#
loop_
_entity_poly.entity_id
_entity_poly.type
_entity_poly.pdbx_seq_one_letter_code
_entity_poly.pdbx_strand_id
1 'polypeptide(L)'
;GRAIGSFQAVRHRLADLYVRVQAARSAAYYAAEHGDPADAGLALAQCLEAVRAVTADAIQLHGGIGFTWEHEAHLYFKRAAGDELLFGPVHRLRARAAETAGLFTGAYGPGGPREAAPGHDSGNGAPPGHDPRERTPLANGTGEEAPFASGSAGAVEAARAVR
;
A
#
# COMPACT_ATOMS: atom_id res chain seq x y z
N GLY A 1 11.16 30.35 28.64
CA GLY A 1 11.08 29.35 27.55
C GLY A 1 10.68 30.04 26.25
N ARG A 2 10.67 29.31 25.13
CA ARG A 2 10.19 29.80 23.82
C ARG A 2 9.09 28.85 23.32
N ALA A 3 8.06 29.36 22.65
CA ALA A 3 6.96 28.52 22.16
C ALA A 3 7.48 27.46 21.16
N ILE A 4 6.93 26.24 21.19
CA ILE A 4 7.43 25.12 20.36
C ILE A 4 7.28 25.41 18.86
N GLY A 5 6.19 26.07 18.45
CA GLY A 5 6.01 26.58 17.08
C GLY A 5 7.02 27.65 16.63
N SER A 6 7.93 28.11 17.49
CA SER A 6 9.02 29.03 17.12
C SER A 6 10.20 28.33 16.42
N PHE A 7 10.34 27.01 16.56
CA PHE A 7 11.41 26.23 15.92
C PHE A 7 11.07 25.93 14.45
N GLN A 8 12.03 26.15 13.53
CA GLN A 8 11.81 25.91 12.09
C GLN A 8 11.46 24.45 11.77
N ALA A 9 12.13 23.49 12.40
CA ALA A 9 11.88 22.07 12.19
C ALA A 9 10.42 21.67 12.52
N VAL A 10 9.85 22.23 13.60
CA VAL A 10 8.44 22.00 13.98
C VAL A 10 7.50 22.61 12.94
N ARG A 11 7.74 23.85 12.50
CA ARG A 11 6.90 24.49 11.48
C ARG A 11 6.94 23.77 10.13
N HIS A 12 8.12 23.33 9.70
CA HIS A 12 8.29 22.59 8.45
C HIS A 12 7.54 21.25 8.52
N ARG A 13 7.74 20.48 9.60
CA ARG A 13 7.03 19.22 9.84
C ARG A 13 5.51 19.41 9.85
N LEU A 14 5.00 20.44 10.52
CA LEU A 14 3.57 20.77 10.55
C LEU A 14 3.03 21.18 9.16
N ALA A 15 3.83 21.89 8.35
CA ALA A 15 3.46 22.21 6.97
C ALA A 15 3.39 20.96 6.09
N ASP A 16 4.37 20.05 6.19
CA ASP A 16 4.38 18.78 5.45
C ASP A 16 3.17 17.91 5.82
N LEU A 17 2.83 17.83 7.11
CA LEU A 17 1.63 17.14 7.59
C LEU A 17 0.34 17.79 7.09
N TYR A 18 0.25 19.12 7.10
CA TYR A 18 -0.90 19.84 6.55
C TYR A 18 -1.09 19.56 5.05
N VAL A 19 -0.02 19.56 4.27
CA VAL A 19 -0.04 19.20 2.84
C VAL A 19 -0.53 17.76 2.64
N ARG A 20 -0.04 16.80 3.44
CA ARG A 20 -0.54 15.40 3.41
C ARG A 20 -2.05 15.32 3.68
N VAL A 21 -2.54 16.05 4.68
CA VAL A 21 -3.98 16.09 5.02
C VAL A 21 -4.82 16.69 3.90
N GLN A 22 -4.39 17.81 3.28
CA GLN A 22 -5.14 18.38 2.17
C GLN A 22 -5.10 17.47 0.94
N ALA A 23 -3.97 16.85 0.62
CA ALA A 23 -3.87 15.91 -0.49
C ALA A 23 -4.80 14.69 -0.31
N ALA A 24 -4.84 14.10 0.89
CA ALA A 24 -5.75 13.02 1.23
C ALA A 24 -7.22 13.44 1.15
N ARG A 25 -7.57 14.63 1.67
CA ARG A 25 -8.92 15.19 1.60
C ARG A 25 -9.37 15.41 0.15
N SER A 26 -8.52 16.02 -0.69
CA SER A 26 -8.84 16.24 -2.10
C SER A 26 -9.02 14.93 -2.87
N ALA A 27 -8.19 13.92 -2.60
CA ALA A 27 -8.35 12.59 -3.19
C ALA A 27 -9.68 11.93 -2.76
N ALA A 28 -10.03 12.02 -1.47
CA ALA A 28 -11.28 11.47 -0.95
C ALA A 28 -12.53 12.16 -1.53
N TYR A 29 -12.51 13.50 -1.67
CA TYR A 29 -13.62 14.23 -2.29
C TYR A 29 -13.73 13.95 -3.78
N TYR A 30 -12.62 13.90 -4.51
CA TYR A 30 -12.61 13.50 -5.93
C TYR A 30 -13.22 12.11 -6.11
N ALA A 31 -12.76 11.12 -5.33
CA ALA A 31 -13.25 9.75 -5.42
C ALA A 31 -14.74 9.62 -5.02
N ALA A 32 -15.22 10.40 -4.05
CA ALA A 32 -16.62 10.35 -3.60
C ALA A 32 -17.61 10.97 -4.61
N GLU A 33 -17.17 11.93 -5.43
CA GLU A 33 -18.00 12.67 -6.38
C GLU A 33 -17.88 12.14 -7.82
N HIS A 34 -16.67 11.75 -8.24
CA HIS A 34 -16.34 11.43 -9.63
C HIS A 34 -15.68 10.05 -9.84
N GLY A 35 -15.12 9.44 -8.79
CA GLY A 35 -14.21 8.31 -8.92
C GLY A 35 -14.87 6.95 -9.12
N ASP A 36 -14.11 6.04 -9.71
CA ASP A 36 -14.45 4.62 -9.80
C ASP A 36 -13.97 3.83 -8.53
N PRO A 37 -14.21 2.50 -8.44
CA PRO A 37 -13.75 1.71 -7.30
C PRO A 37 -12.21 1.65 -7.11
N ALA A 38 -11.41 1.89 -8.16
CA ALA A 38 -9.96 1.98 -8.07
C ALA A 38 -9.51 3.37 -7.59
N ASP A 39 -10.16 4.45 -8.04
CA ASP A 39 -9.98 5.80 -7.47
C ASP A 39 -10.29 5.81 -5.97
N ALA A 40 -11.41 5.19 -5.57
CA ALA A 40 -11.79 5.05 -4.16
C ALA A 40 -10.73 4.27 -3.35
N GLY A 41 -10.17 3.19 -3.93
CA GLY A 41 -9.07 2.44 -3.32
C GLY A 41 -7.78 3.27 -3.18
N LEU A 42 -7.44 4.07 -4.19
CA LEU A 42 -6.25 4.94 -4.17
C LEU A 42 -6.41 6.13 -3.21
N ALA A 43 -7.60 6.72 -3.13
CA ALA A 43 -7.94 7.76 -2.16
C ALA A 43 -7.89 7.22 -0.72
N LEU A 44 -8.43 6.02 -0.47
CA LEU A 44 -8.31 5.34 0.81
C LEU A 44 -6.85 5.07 1.19
N ALA A 45 -6.03 4.62 0.24
CA ALA A 45 -4.58 4.43 0.44
C ALA A 45 -3.88 5.72 0.87
N GLN A 46 -4.24 6.86 0.25
CA GLN A 46 -3.69 8.17 0.60
C GLN A 46 -4.18 8.66 1.98
N CYS A 47 -5.44 8.41 2.33
CA CYS A 47 -6.00 8.72 3.65
C CYS A 47 -5.32 7.92 4.78
N LEU A 48 -5.07 6.63 4.58
CA LEU A 48 -4.40 5.77 5.55
C LEU A 48 -2.95 6.21 5.81
N GLU A 49 -2.18 6.50 4.75
CA GLU A 49 -0.81 7.00 4.90
C GLU A 49 -0.78 8.39 5.58
N ALA A 50 -1.73 9.27 5.24
CA ALA A 50 -1.84 10.59 5.85
C ALA A 50 -2.21 10.52 7.35
N VAL A 51 -3.25 9.76 7.73
CA VAL A 51 -3.68 9.68 9.14
C VAL A 51 -2.57 9.07 10.00
N ARG A 52 -1.93 7.98 9.55
CA ARG A 52 -0.82 7.35 10.26
C ARG A 52 0.35 8.29 10.51
N ALA A 53 0.75 9.08 9.50
CA ALA A 53 1.82 10.07 9.66
C ALA A 53 1.43 11.18 10.64
N VAL A 54 0.23 11.75 10.49
CA VAL A 54 -0.27 12.84 11.33
C VAL A 54 -0.43 12.41 12.78
N THR A 55 -0.98 11.23 13.05
CA THR A 55 -1.19 10.77 14.42
C THR A 55 0.12 10.35 15.10
N ALA A 56 1.07 9.76 14.38
CA ALA A 56 2.38 9.46 14.93
C ALA A 56 3.14 10.74 15.33
N ASP A 57 3.13 11.76 14.46
CA ASP A 57 3.75 13.04 14.76
C ASP A 57 2.99 13.84 15.82
N ALA A 58 1.66 13.70 15.93
CA ALA A 58 0.88 14.28 17.02
C ALA A 58 1.35 13.76 18.39
N ILE A 59 1.68 12.47 18.52
CA ILE A 59 2.29 11.95 19.76
C ILE A 59 3.65 12.64 20.01
N GLN A 60 4.54 12.65 19.02
CA GLN A 60 5.90 13.18 19.18
C GLN A 60 5.95 14.69 19.47
N LEU A 61 5.03 15.48 18.88
CA LEU A 61 4.96 16.93 19.09
C LEU A 61 4.41 17.34 20.47
N HIS A 62 3.58 16.50 21.10
CA HIS A 62 3.13 16.68 22.47
C HIS A 62 4.09 16.03 23.49
N GLY A 63 4.92 15.08 23.05
CA GLY A 63 5.81 14.32 23.93
C GLY A 63 5.03 13.42 24.87
N GLY A 64 5.48 13.31 26.13
CA GLY A 64 4.92 12.36 27.11
C GLY A 64 3.40 12.48 27.30
N ILE A 65 2.86 13.70 27.40
CA ILE A 65 1.40 13.93 27.56
C ILE A 65 0.60 13.46 26.34
N GLY A 66 1.22 13.36 25.16
CA GLY A 66 0.58 12.85 23.96
C GLY A 66 0.08 11.41 24.08
N PHE A 67 0.60 10.64 25.05
CA PHE A 67 0.24 9.24 25.32
C PHE A 67 -0.55 9.03 26.62
N THR A 68 -0.96 10.10 27.32
CA THR A 68 -1.71 10.01 28.59
C THR A 68 -3.21 10.33 28.40
N TRP A 69 -4.01 10.18 29.46
CA TRP A 69 -5.47 10.36 29.39
C TRP A 69 -5.89 11.82 29.22
N GLU A 70 -5.02 12.76 29.57
CA GLU A 70 -5.22 14.20 29.48
C GLU A 70 -5.12 14.73 28.03
N HIS A 71 -4.77 13.89 27.05
CA HIS A 71 -4.66 14.31 25.65
C HIS A 71 -5.13 13.25 24.63
N GLU A 72 -6.01 13.65 23.71
CA GLU A 72 -6.70 12.75 22.79
C GLU A 72 -5.82 12.16 21.67
N ALA A 73 -4.61 12.67 21.44
CA ALA A 73 -3.73 12.21 20.35
C ALA A 73 -3.52 10.67 20.34
N HIS A 74 -3.45 10.05 21.51
CA HIS A 74 -3.32 8.61 21.65
C HIS A 74 -4.57 7.82 21.19
N LEU A 75 -5.77 8.43 21.24
CA LEU A 75 -7.00 7.85 20.68
C LEU A 75 -6.92 7.80 19.15
N TYR A 76 -6.53 8.91 18.52
CA TYR A 76 -6.36 8.97 17.06
C TYR A 76 -5.23 8.05 16.56
N PHE A 77 -4.12 7.93 17.30
CA PHE A 77 -3.05 6.98 16.97
C PHE A 77 -3.52 5.51 17.05
N LYS A 78 -4.24 5.14 18.12
CA LYS A 78 -4.89 3.81 18.22
C LYS A 78 -5.87 3.57 17.07
N ARG A 79 -6.64 4.59 16.68
CA ARG A 79 -7.57 4.49 15.56
C ARG A 79 -6.85 4.27 14.22
N ALA A 80 -5.80 5.03 13.92
CA ALA A 80 -5.04 4.87 12.68
C ALA A 80 -4.50 3.44 12.49
N ALA A 81 -4.02 2.81 13.57
CA ALA A 81 -3.61 1.41 13.55
C ALA A 81 -4.80 0.44 13.34
N GLY A 82 -5.98 0.75 13.88
CA GLY A 82 -7.22 0.01 13.63
C GLY A 82 -7.71 0.14 12.19
N ASP A 83 -7.63 1.34 11.60
CA ASP A 83 -8.00 1.60 10.20
C ASP A 83 -7.05 0.82 9.25
N GLU A 84 -5.72 0.77 9.50
CA GLU A 84 -4.78 -0.07 8.72
C GLU A 84 -5.07 -1.58 8.80
N LEU A 85 -5.63 -2.06 9.93
CA LEU A 85 -6.04 -3.46 10.08
C LEU A 85 -7.37 -3.75 9.37
N LEU A 86 -8.32 -2.80 9.40
CA LEU A 86 -9.65 -2.94 8.81
C LEU A 86 -9.60 -2.91 7.27
N PHE A 87 -8.82 -1.99 6.70
CA PHE A 87 -8.73 -1.80 5.24
C PHE A 87 -7.52 -2.52 4.61
N GLY A 88 -6.63 -3.07 5.44
CA GLY A 88 -5.40 -3.72 5.01
C GLY A 88 -4.29 -2.72 4.64
N PRO A 89 -3.07 -3.23 4.38
CA PRO A 89 -1.90 -2.38 4.18
C PRO A 89 -1.96 -1.60 2.86
N VAL A 90 -1.62 -0.31 2.93
CA VAL A 90 -1.66 0.70 1.86
C VAL A 90 -1.10 0.21 0.50
N HIS A 91 -0.06 -0.63 0.50
CA HIS A 91 0.53 -1.15 -0.73
C HIS A 91 -0.42 -2.06 -1.54
N ARG A 92 -1.36 -2.77 -0.90
CA ARG A 92 -2.34 -3.62 -1.61
C ARG A 92 -3.39 -2.79 -2.33
N LEU A 93 -3.84 -1.71 -1.73
CA LEU A 93 -4.76 -0.75 -2.35
C LEU A 93 -4.10 -0.10 -3.59
N ARG A 94 -2.83 0.32 -3.46
CA ARG A 94 -2.04 0.86 -4.58
C ARG A 94 -1.77 -0.18 -5.68
N ALA A 95 -1.46 -1.43 -5.32
CA ALA A 95 -1.30 -2.51 -6.29
C ALA A 95 -2.60 -2.79 -7.06
N ARG A 96 -3.74 -2.84 -6.36
CA ARG A 96 -5.05 -3.08 -7.00
C ARG A 96 -5.47 -1.93 -7.93
N ALA A 97 -5.15 -0.68 -7.59
CA ALA A 97 -5.34 0.44 -8.50
C ALA A 97 -4.45 0.32 -9.77
N ALA A 98 -3.19 -0.08 -9.60
CA ALA A 98 -2.26 -0.27 -10.73
C ALA A 98 -2.62 -1.46 -11.64
N GLU A 99 -3.20 -2.54 -11.08
CA GLU A 99 -3.81 -3.63 -11.84
C GLU A 99 -4.97 -3.14 -12.70
N THR A 100 -5.95 -2.44 -12.12
CA THR A 100 -7.12 -1.91 -12.84
C THR A 100 -6.72 -0.90 -13.93
N ALA A 101 -5.72 -0.07 -13.66
CA ALA A 101 -5.16 0.88 -14.62
C ALA A 101 -4.22 0.24 -15.68
N GLY A 102 -4.00 -1.08 -15.65
CA GLY A 102 -3.21 -1.79 -16.66
C GLY A 102 -1.71 -1.46 -16.67
N LEU A 103 -1.16 -0.88 -15.59
CA LEU A 103 0.19 -0.31 -15.58
C LEU A 103 1.32 -1.35 -15.77
N PHE A 104 1.03 -2.63 -15.59
CA PHE A 104 2.02 -3.72 -15.68
C PHE A 104 1.74 -4.75 -16.79
N THR A 105 0.59 -4.69 -17.47
CA THR A 105 0.24 -5.63 -18.55
C THR A 105 1.01 -5.40 -19.86
N GLY A 106 1.72 -4.27 -19.98
CA GLY A 106 2.38 -3.81 -21.21
C GLY A 106 3.91 -3.67 -21.16
N ALA A 107 4.61 -4.48 -20.35
CA ALA A 107 6.09 -4.49 -20.35
C ALA A 107 6.73 -5.83 -19.93
N TYR A 108 6.13 -6.53 -18.96
CA TYR A 108 6.70 -7.76 -18.38
C TYR A 108 5.63 -8.86 -18.21
N GLY A 109 4.93 -9.18 -19.29
CA GLY A 109 4.07 -10.36 -19.35
C GLY A 109 4.92 -11.65 -19.44
N PRO A 110 4.49 -12.78 -18.84
CA PRO A 110 5.15 -14.09 -18.96
C PRO A 110 4.94 -14.68 -20.37
N GLY A 111 5.58 -14.06 -21.37
CA GLY A 111 5.29 -14.24 -22.78
C GLY A 111 5.54 -13.01 -23.66
N GLY A 112 6.08 -11.90 -23.10
CA GLY A 112 6.58 -10.79 -23.92
C GLY A 112 7.60 -11.27 -24.97
N PRO A 113 7.68 -10.62 -26.15
CA PRO A 113 8.49 -11.11 -27.25
C PRO A 113 9.96 -11.20 -26.81
N ARG A 114 10.52 -12.41 -26.88
CA ARG A 114 11.97 -12.61 -26.75
C ARG A 114 12.63 -12.06 -27.99
N GLU A 115 12.96 -10.77 -27.96
CA GLU A 115 13.90 -10.18 -28.89
C GLU A 115 15.17 -11.03 -28.89
N ALA A 116 15.50 -11.59 -30.05
CA ALA A 116 16.54 -12.59 -30.15
C ALA A 116 17.89 -11.91 -29.93
N ALA A 117 18.47 -12.10 -28.74
CA ALA A 117 19.80 -11.61 -28.43
C ALA A 117 20.77 -12.06 -29.55
N PRO A 118 21.53 -11.12 -30.16
CA PRO A 118 22.37 -11.44 -31.30
C PRO A 118 23.36 -12.53 -30.90
N GLY A 119 23.31 -13.66 -31.62
CA GLY A 119 23.99 -14.88 -31.23
C GLY A 119 25.50 -14.67 -31.17
N HIS A 120 26.06 -14.67 -29.97
CA HIS A 120 27.50 -14.73 -29.81
C HIS A 120 27.95 -16.14 -30.20
N ASP A 121 28.62 -16.25 -31.33
CA ASP A 121 29.41 -17.43 -31.65
C ASP A 121 30.47 -17.61 -30.56
N SER A 122 30.43 -18.77 -29.91
CA SER A 122 31.51 -19.32 -29.10
C SER A 122 31.37 -20.85 -29.08
N GLY A 123 31.50 -21.48 -30.24
CA GLY A 123 31.36 -22.94 -30.35
C GLY A 123 32.45 -23.73 -29.61
N ASN A 124 32.05 -24.72 -28.79
CA ASN A 124 32.93 -25.85 -28.41
C ASN A 124 32.12 -27.07 -27.91
N GLY A 125 32.61 -28.29 -28.22
CA GLY A 125 32.41 -29.52 -27.43
C GLY A 125 31.03 -30.20 -27.41
N ALA A 126 30.94 -31.40 -28.01
CA ALA A 126 29.87 -32.38 -27.77
C ALA A 126 30.30 -33.45 -26.71
N PRO A 127 29.37 -34.20 -26.08
CA PRO A 127 29.62 -34.98 -24.84
C PRO A 127 30.02 -36.45 -25.08
N PRO A 128 30.27 -37.26 -24.01
CA PRO A 128 29.30 -38.35 -23.68
C PRO A 128 29.20 -38.86 -22.21
N GLY A 129 28.02 -39.41 -21.83
CA GLY A 129 27.78 -40.37 -20.71
C GLY A 129 27.67 -39.81 -19.27
N HIS A 130 27.03 -40.44 -18.26
CA HIS A 130 26.11 -41.61 -18.09
C HIS A 130 25.52 -41.52 -16.63
N ASP A 131 24.54 -42.24 -16.04
CA ASP A 131 23.62 -43.39 -16.32
C ASP A 131 22.22 -43.05 -15.72
N PRO A 132 21.08 -43.55 -16.25
CA PRO A 132 19.77 -42.92 -16.04
C PRO A 132 18.92 -43.49 -14.87
N ARG A 133 19.49 -43.67 -13.66
CA ARG A 133 18.80 -44.39 -12.56
C ARG A 133 18.27 -43.56 -11.37
N GLU A 134 18.64 -42.30 -11.19
CA GLU A 134 18.18 -41.52 -10.04
C GLU A 134 16.85 -40.79 -10.31
N ARG A 135 15.75 -41.55 -10.24
CA ARG A 135 14.38 -41.01 -10.13
C ARG A 135 13.80 -41.31 -8.74
N THR A 136 13.65 -40.27 -7.92
CA THR A 136 12.92 -40.37 -6.64
C THR A 136 11.71 -39.42 -6.68
N PRO A 137 10.52 -39.89 -7.07
CA PRO A 137 9.30 -39.13 -6.91
C PRO A 137 8.81 -39.23 -5.45
N LEU A 138 8.68 -38.10 -4.78
CA LEU A 138 7.91 -37.97 -3.54
C LEU A 138 6.79 -36.96 -3.75
N ALA A 139 5.65 -37.22 -3.11
CA ALA A 139 4.35 -36.65 -3.46
C ALA A 139 3.72 -35.88 -2.30
N ASN A 140 2.51 -35.38 -2.56
CA ASN A 140 1.54 -34.78 -1.66
C ASN A 140 1.81 -33.34 -1.22
N GLY A 141 0.72 -32.56 -1.21
CA GLY A 141 0.72 -31.11 -1.01
C GLY A 141 -0.53 -30.44 -1.58
N THR A 142 -1.70 -31.10 -1.50
CA THR A 142 -2.98 -30.52 -1.93
C THR A 142 -3.44 -29.46 -0.94
N GLY A 143 -2.90 -28.25 -1.09
CA GLY A 143 -3.37 -27.05 -0.39
C GLY A 143 -4.72 -26.62 -0.96
N GLU A 144 -5.79 -26.87 -0.21
CA GLU A 144 -7.14 -26.42 -0.54
C GLU A 144 -7.30 -24.94 -0.16
N GLU A 145 -7.03 -24.02 -1.09
CA GLU A 145 -7.23 -22.59 -0.86
C GLU A 145 -8.72 -22.23 -0.88
N ALA A 146 -9.27 -21.91 0.30
CA ALA A 146 -10.63 -21.41 0.44
C ALA A 146 -10.76 -19.96 -0.09
N PRO A 147 -11.74 -19.65 -0.96
CA PRO A 147 -11.87 -18.32 -1.55
C PRO A 147 -12.38 -17.29 -0.53
N PHE A 148 -11.58 -16.25 -0.27
CA PHE A 148 -12.00 -15.13 0.60
C PHE A 148 -12.91 -14.16 -0.16
N ALA A 149 -14.05 -13.80 0.43
CA ALA A 149 -15.11 -13.05 -0.27
C ALA A 149 -14.73 -11.58 -0.57
N SER A 150 -15.14 -11.10 -1.74
CA SER A 150 -14.85 -9.75 -2.25
C SER A 150 -15.71 -8.66 -1.57
N GLY A 151 -15.29 -8.19 -0.40
CA GLY A 151 -16.01 -7.19 0.40
C GLY A 151 -15.93 -5.72 -0.08
N SER A 152 -15.63 -5.44 -1.35
CA SER A 152 -15.30 -4.09 -1.83
C SER A 152 -16.47 -3.11 -1.91
N ALA A 153 -17.72 -3.57 -1.75
CA ALA A 153 -18.91 -2.70 -1.84
C ALA A 153 -19.04 -1.70 -0.67
N GLY A 154 -18.77 -2.15 0.56
CA GLY A 154 -19.07 -1.36 1.77
C GLY A 154 -18.26 -0.07 1.93
N ALA A 155 -17.06 0.00 1.35
CA ALA A 155 -16.20 1.19 1.45
C ALA A 155 -16.78 2.41 0.71
N VAL A 156 -17.44 2.19 -0.43
CA VAL A 156 -18.05 3.26 -1.24
C VAL A 156 -19.35 3.75 -0.60
N GLU A 157 -20.12 2.85 0.02
CA GLU A 157 -21.36 3.19 0.71
C GLU A 157 -21.11 3.97 2.00
N ALA A 158 -20.10 3.57 2.79
CA ALA A 158 -19.65 4.31 3.98
C ALA A 158 -19.21 5.75 3.66
N ALA A 159 -18.62 5.99 2.48
CA ALA A 159 -18.24 7.34 2.04
C ALA A 159 -19.45 8.24 1.70
N ARG A 160 -20.59 7.66 1.28
CA ARG A 160 -21.83 8.41 0.99
C ARG A 160 -22.66 8.73 2.24
N ALA A 161 -22.47 7.99 3.34
CA ALA A 161 -23.27 8.13 4.57
C ALA A 161 -22.85 9.31 5.48
N VAL A 162 -21.88 10.13 5.09
CA VAL A 162 -21.33 11.24 5.90
C VAL A 162 -21.73 12.60 5.31
N ARG A 163 -23.03 12.77 5.02
CA ARG A 163 -23.62 13.98 4.43
C ARG A 163 -24.99 14.30 5.03
#